data_AF-A0AAU9TZN9-F1
#
_entry.id   AF-A0AAU9TZN9-F1
#
_cell.length_a   1.000
_cell.length_b   1.000
_cell.length_c   1.000
_cell.angle_alpha   90.00
_cell.angle_beta   90.00
_cell.angle_gamma   90.00
#
_symmetry.space_group_name_H-M   'P 1'
#
loop_
_entity.id
_entity.type
_entity.pdbx_description
1 polymer ?
#
loop_
_entity_poly.entity_id
_entity_poly.type
_entity_poly.pdbx_seq_one_letter_code
_entity_poly.pdbx_strand_id
1 'polypeptide(L)'
;MPRIQYTPQEYTNMHFIYGECRGNANAAAALYRERYPNLRHPDYRVFIRVHGCFSEGMIPGSGVGGASAGRPVISNDEEIVLDEIERDSSVSTRTLARHTGISKSRIQRILKKICFTLTISHACKLYNRETTTKDCFSANKCLRK
;
A
#
# COMPACT_ATOMS: atom_id res chain seq x y z
N MET A 1 -5.37 17.33 -13.36
CA MET A 1 -3.99 17.83 -13.12
C MET A 1 -3.06 16.65 -12.97
N PRO A 2 -2.09 16.43 -13.87
CA PRO A 2 -1.12 15.35 -13.73
C PRO A 2 -0.33 15.53 -12.42
N ARG A 3 -0.28 14.49 -11.59
CA ARG A 3 0.56 14.50 -10.39
C ARG A 3 2.02 14.42 -10.84
N ILE A 4 2.68 15.57 -10.77
CA ILE A 4 4.11 15.69 -10.98
C ILE A 4 4.83 14.70 -10.05
N GLN A 5 5.60 13.78 -10.64
CA GLN A 5 6.47 12.88 -9.90
C GLN A 5 7.88 13.46 -9.82
N TYR A 6 8.49 13.35 -8.66
CA TYR A 6 9.90 13.66 -8.42
C TYR A 6 10.70 12.37 -8.33
N THR A 7 11.99 12.46 -8.57
CA THR A 7 12.94 11.38 -8.38
C THR A 7 13.12 11.07 -6.90
N PRO A 8 13.57 9.85 -6.53
CA PRO A 8 13.91 9.53 -5.15
C PRO A 8 14.91 10.52 -4.53
N GLN A 9 15.91 10.95 -5.30
CA GLN A 9 16.90 11.94 -4.85
C GLN A 9 16.25 13.29 -4.52
N GLU A 10 15.35 13.77 -5.37
CA GLU A 10 14.62 15.02 -5.12
C GLU A 10 13.76 14.90 -3.85
N TYR A 11 13.07 13.78 -3.63
CA TYR A 11 12.30 13.56 -2.40
C TYR A 11 13.18 13.56 -1.14
N THR A 12 14.35 12.92 -1.20
CA THR A 12 15.32 12.95 -0.09
C THR A 12 15.77 14.37 0.22
N ASN A 13 16.15 15.14 -0.81
CA ASN A 13 16.57 16.53 -0.64
C ASN A 13 15.45 17.40 -0.04
N MET A 14 14.20 17.18 -0.47
CA MET A 14 13.04 17.88 0.09
C MET A 14 12.86 17.55 1.57
N HIS A 15 12.97 16.28 1.96
CA HIS A 15 12.81 15.88 3.35
C HIS A 15 13.93 16.44 4.25
N PHE A 16 15.16 16.46 3.74
CA PHE A 16 16.30 17.03 4.46
C PHE A 16 16.09 18.53 4.73
N ILE A 17 15.73 19.30 3.70
CA ILE A 17 15.45 20.74 3.82
C ILE A 17 14.23 21.00 4.72
N TYR A 18 13.20 20.16 4.66
CA TYR A 18 12.05 20.28 5.55
C TYR A 18 12.45 20.11 7.03
N GLY A 19 13.34 19.18 7.32
CA GLY A 19 13.94 19.00 8.64
C GLY A 19 14.80 20.21 9.07
N GLU A 20 15.62 20.74 8.15
CA GLU A 20 16.44 21.94 8.38
C GLU A 20 15.57 23.16 8.75
N CYS A 21 14.42 23.31 8.08
CA CYS A 21 13.43 24.35 8.38
C CYS A 21 12.51 24.01 9.57
N ARG A 22 12.84 23.01 10.39
CA ARG A 22 12.08 22.59 11.59
C ARG A 22 10.60 22.31 11.30
N GLY A 23 10.30 21.75 10.12
CA GLY A 23 8.94 21.45 9.69
C GLY A 23 8.16 22.62 9.11
N ASN A 24 8.77 23.80 8.89
CA ASN A 24 8.11 24.89 8.18
C ASN A 24 8.17 24.65 6.66
N ALA A 25 7.05 24.26 6.07
CA ALA A 25 6.95 23.92 4.65
C ALA A 25 7.20 25.10 3.70
N ASN A 26 6.78 26.31 4.07
CA ASN A 26 6.97 27.49 3.24
C ASN A 26 8.44 27.91 3.22
N ALA A 27 9.08 27.92 4.39
CA ALA A 27 10.50 28.17 4.51
C ALA A 27 11.31 27.11 3.75
N ALA A 28 10.92 25.84 3.84
CA ALA A 28 11.53 24.74 3.10
C ALA A 28 11.43 24.93 1.57
N ALA A 29 10.26 25.33 1.05
CA ALA A 29 10.08 25.60 -0.37
C ALA A 29 10.94 26.78 -0.86
N ALA A 30 11.08 27.83 -0.04
CA ALA A 30 11.96 28.96 -0.35
C ALA A 30 13.44 28.54 -0.37
N LEU A 31 13.89 27.82 0.67
CA LEU A 31 15.27 27.35 0.80
C LEU A 31 15.64 26.33 -0.30
N TYR A 32 14.70 25.47 -0.70
CA TYR A 32 14.90 24.54 -1.80
C TYR A 32 15.15 25.25 -3.12
N ARG A 33 14.42 26.34 -3.39
CA ARG A 33 14.62 27.17 -4.59
C ARG A 33 15.99 27.83 -4.61
N GLU A 34 16.44 28.32 -3.45
CA GLU A 34 17.76 28.94 -3.30
C GLU A 34 18.89 27.93 -3.51
N ARG A 35 18.79 26.75 -2.90
CA ARG A 35 19.84 25.72 -2.98
C ARG A 35 19.90 25.01 -4.34
N TYR A 36 18.76 24.90 -5.01
CA TYR A 36 18.64 24.23 -6.31
C TYR A 36 17.97 25.12 -7.36
N PRO A 37 18.65 26.19 -7.82
CA PRO A 37 18.06 27.17 -8.73
C PRO A 37 17.75 26.59 -10.11
N ASN A 38 18.50 25.57 -10.55
CA ASN A 38 18.33 24.93 -11.86
C ASN A 38 17.34 23.75 -11.84
N LEU A 39 16.79 23.39 -10.68
CA LEU A 39 15.81 22.31 -10.57
C LEU A 39 14.39 22.85 -10.54
N ARG A 40 13.42 21.97 -10.77
CA ARG A 40 12.01 22.29 -10.59
C ARG A 40 11.73 22.64 -9.13
N HIS A 41 10.93 23.69 -8.91
CA HIS A 41 10.56 24.12 -7.57
C HIS A 41 9.26 23.45 -7.10
N PRO A 42 9.30 22.57 -6.08
CA PRO A 42 8.11 21.98 -5.49
C PRO A 42 7.27 23.00 -4.72
N ASP A 43 5.96 22.76 -4.68
CA ASP A 43 5.03 23.44 -3.78
C ASP A 43 5.28 23.01 -2.31
N TYR A 44 5.00 23.88 -1.34
CA TYR A 44 5.18 23.61 0.10
C TYR A 44 4.43 22.33 0.53
N ARG A 45 3.30 22.04 -0.11
CA ARG A 45 2.50 20.82 0.13
C ARG A 45 3.25 19.53 -0.15
N VAL A 46 4.21 19.55 -1.07
CA VAL A 46 5.03 18.38 -1.40
C VAL A 46 5.91 17.99 -0.22
N PHE A 47 6.49 18.96 0.49
CA PHE A 47 7.34 18.71 1.66
C PHE A 47 6.55 18.03 2.79
N ILE A 48 5.35 18.53 3.09
CA ILE A 48 4.45 17.93 4.09
C ILE A 48 4.13 16.49 3.70
N ARG A 49 3.78 16.27 2.43
CA ARG A 49 3.46 14.92 1.93
C ARG A 49 4.64 13.97 2.02
N VAL A 50 5.83 14.41 1.62
CA VAL A 50 7.06 13.59 1.66
C VAL A 50 7.37 13.19 3.10
N HIS A 51 7.30 14.14 4.03
CA HIS A 51 7.47 13.85 5.45
C HIS A 51 6.46 12.82 5.96
N GLY A 52 5.16 13.02 5.69
CA GLY A 52 4.11 12.08 6.07
C GLY A 52 4.34 10.68 5.50
N CYS A 53 4.72 10.58 4.23
CA CYS A 53 5.06 9.28 3.64
C CYS A 53 6.18 8.57 4.41
N PHE A 54 7.29 9.26 4.73
CA PHE A 54 8.38 8.62 5.47
C PHE A 54 8.02 8.27 6.91
N SER A 55 7.24 9.12 7.60
CA SER A 55 6.72 8.81 8.94
C SER A 55 5.83 7.56 8.94
N GLU A 56 5.12 7.30 7.84
CA GLU A 56 4.25 6.13 7.65
C GLU A 56 4.98 4.92 7.01
N GLY A 57 6.30 5.01 6.77
CA GLY A 57 7.07 3.94 6.12
C GLY A 57 6.79 3.76 4.61
N MET A 58 6.23 4.77 3.96
CA MET A 58 5.82 4.78 2.56
C MET A 58 6.82 5.51 1.66
N ILE A 59 6.95 5.08 0.40
CA ILE A 59 7.79 5.74 -0.60
C ILE A 59 6.98 6.80 -1.36
N PRO A 60 7.36 8.10 -1.32
CA PRO A 60 6.71 9.13 -2.11
C PRO A 60 6.74 8.80 -3.60
N GLY A 61 5.63 9.00 -4.31
CA GLY A 61 5.57 8.79 -5.75
C GLY A 61 5.35 7.35 -6.23
N SER A 62 5.39 6.33 -5.36
CA SER A 62 5.09 4.92 -5.72
C SER A 62 3.65 4.65 -6.18
N GLY A 63 2.81 5.68 -6.28
CA GLY A 63 1.51 5.58 -6.95
C GLY A 63 1.66 5.66 -8.47
N VAL A 64 2.18 4.60 -9.09
CA VAL A 64 1.97 4.37 -10.53
C VAL A 64 0.47 4.13 -10.71
N GLY A 65 -0.27 5.20 -10.96
CA GLY A 65 -1.71 5.19 -11.16
C GLY A 65 -2.51 5.24 -9.87
N GLY A 66 -2.94 6.44 -9.48
CA GLY A 66 -4.35 6.73 -9.11
C GLY A 66 -5.03 5.98 -7.97
N ALA A 67 -4.42 5.00 -7.30
CA ALA A 67 -4.96 4.46 -6.09
C ALA A 67 -4.58 5.43 -4.97
N SER A 68 -5.43 6.42 -4.75
CA SER A 68 -5.86 6.61 -3.36
C SER A 68 -6.17 5.20 -2.86
N ALA A 69 -5.25 4.60 -2.10
CA ALA A 69 -5.68 3.71 -1.03
C ALA A 69 -6.68 4.58 -0.28
N GLY A 70 -7.96 4.43 -0.61
CA GLY A 70 -9.01 5.24 -0.03
C GLY A 70 -8.80 5.19 1.48
N ARG A 71 -9.17 6.27 2.17
CA ARG A 71 -9.22 6.30 3.64
C ARG A 71 -9.57 4.89 4.12
N PRO A 72 -8.69 4.20 4.88
CA PRO A 72 -8.95 2.82 5.25
C PRO A 72 -10.33 2.80 5.89
N VAL A 73 -11.31 2.23 5.18
CA VAL A 73 -12.64 2.04 5.73
C VAL A 73 -12.42 0.91 6.72
N ILE A 74 -12.26 1.27 7.98
CA ILE A 74 -12.32 0.35 9.11
C ILE A 74 -13.77 -0.17 9.09
N SER A 75 -13.99 -1.21 8.29
CA SER A 75 -15.25 -1.92 8.18
C SER A 75 -15.03 -3.24 8.85
N ASN A 76 -15.88 -3.57 9.83
CA ASN A 76 -15.80 -4.85 10.52
C ASN A 76 -16.29 -6.03 9.68
N ASP A 77 -16.58 -5.78 8.40
CA ASP A 77 -16.99 -6.78 7.41
C ASP A 77 -16.09 -8.01 7.40
N GLU A 78 -14.78 -7.83 7.59
CA GLU A 78 -13.82 -8.94 7.58
C GLU A 78 -14.06 -9.87 8.76
N GLU A 79 -14.22 -9.33 9.98
CA GLU A 79 -14.50 -10.10 11.19
C GLU A 79 -15.87 -10.79 11.11
N ILE A 80 -16.91 -10.06 10.68
CA ILE A 80 -18.28 -10.60 10.56
C ILE A 80 -18.34 -11.75 9.55
N VAL A 81 -17.65 -11.63 8.42
CA VAL A 81 -17.60 -12.70 7.41
C VAL A 81 -16.78 -13.89 7.90
N LEU A 82 -15.70 -13.66 8.65
CA LEU A 82 -14.87 -14.72 9.21
C LEU A 82 -15.62 -15.55 10.26
N ASP A 83 -16.33 -14.90 11.18
CA ASP A 83 -17.12 -15.53 12.23
C ASP A 83 -18.24 -16.43 11.64
N GLU A 84 -18.89 -15.98 10.57
CA GLU A 84 -19.92 -16.78 9.89
C GLU A 84 -19.34 -18.01 9.16
N ILE A 85 -18.12 -17.89 8.61
CA ILE A 85 -17.40 -19.00 7.97
C ILE A 85 -16.87 -20.00 9.01
N GLU A 86 -16.47 -19.50 10.18
CA GLU A 86 -16.02 -20.35 11.29
C GLU A 86 -17.16 -21.20 11.83
N ARG A 87 -18.39 -20.66 11.85
CA ARG A 87 -19.60 -21.43 12.18
C ARG A 87 -19.92 -22.51 11.16
N ASP A 88 -19.89 -22.18 9.86
CA ASP A 88 -20.14 -23.14 8.79
C ASP A 88 -19.33 -22.78 7.53
N SER A 89 -18.31 -23.60 7.27
CA SER A 89 -17.38 -23.41 6.16
C SER A 89 -17.95 -23.83 4.79
N SER A 90 -19.11 -24.48 4.76
CA SER A 90 -19.79 -24.90 3.53
C SER A 90 -20.71 -23.82 2.94
N VAL A 91 -20.89 -22.70 3.66
CA VAL A 91 -21.83 -21.64 3.30
C VAL A 91 -21.41 -20.92 2.02
N SER A 92 -22.35 -20.81 1.07
CA SER A 92 -22.12 -20.09 -0.18
C SER A 92 -21.96 -18.58 0.02
N THR A 93 -21.20 -17.91 -0.85
CA THR A 93 -21.06 -16.44 -0.86
C THR A 93 -22.39 -15.68 -0.95
N ARG A 94 -23.42 -16.28 -1.55
CA ARG A 94 -24.78 -15.70 -1.62
C ARG A 94 -25.49 -15.78 -0.28
N THR A 95 -25.32 -16.89 0.43
CA THR A 95 -25.88 -17.10 1.76
C THR A 95 -25.20 -16.16 2.78
N LEU A 96 -23.87 -16.04 2.71
CA LEU A 96 -23.11 -15.08 3.52
C LEU A 96 -23.59 -13.64 3.31
N ALA A 97 -23.85 -13.23 2.06
CA ALA A 97 -24.37 -11.89 1.78
C ALA A 97 -25.74 -11.63 2.44
N ARG A 98 -26.59 -12.66 2.52
CA ARG A 98 -27.90 -12.56 3.16
C ARG A 98 -27.80 -12.51 4.68
N HIS A 99 -26.89 -13.28 5.28
CA HIS A 99 -26.73 -13.34 6.73
C HIS A 99 -26.03 -12.10 7.29
N THR A 100 -25.02 -11.60 6.57
CA THR A 100 -24.17 -10.49 7.03
C THR A 100 -24.64 -9.12 6.53
N GLY A 101 -25.54 -9.08 5.53
CA GLY A 101 -25.94 -7.83 4.86
C GLY A 101 -24.85 -7.21 3.96
N ILE A 102 -23.69 -7.87 3.84
CA ILE A 102 -22.54 -7.37 3.08
C ILE A 102 -22.70 -7.77 1.61
N SER A 103 -22.36 -6.85 0.70
CA SER A 103 -22.43 -7.13 -0.73
C SER A 103 -21.56 -8.35 -1.11
N LYS A 104 -22.08 -9.19 -2.01
CA LYS A 104 -21.38 -10.37 -2.53
C LYS A 104 -19.96 -10.03 -3.04
N SER A 105 -19.79 -8.91 -3.74
CA SER A 105 -18.49 -8.48 -4.25
C SER A 105 -17.50 -8.11 -3.16
N ARG A 106 -17.95 -7.59 -2.01
CA ARG A 106 -17.10 -7.31 -0.85
C ARG A 106 -16.68 -8.62 -0.18
N ILE A 107 -17.61 -9.55 0.05
CA ILE A 107 -17.33 -10.90 0.57
C ILE A 107 -16.30 -11.62 -0.30
N GLN A 108 -16.46 -11.60 -1.63
CA GLN A 108 -15.50 -12.21 -2.54
C GLN A 108 -14.10 -11.60 -2.46
N ARG A 109 -13.98 -10.28 -2.24
CA ARG A 109 -12.67 -9.64 -2.02
C ARG A 109 -12.05 -10.05 -0.68
N ILE A 110 -12.86 -10.12 0.37
CA ILE A 110 -12.44 -10.57 1.72
C ILE A 110 -11.94 -12.02 1.65
N LEU A 111 -12.73 -12.92 1.07
CA LEU A 111 -12.33 -14.32 0.86
C LEU A 111 -11.06 -14.45 0.03
N LYS A 112 -10.93 -13.67 -1.04
CA LYS A 112 -9.71 -13.66 -1.87
C LYS A 112 -8.49 -13.18 -1.08
N LYS A 113 -8.64 -12.15 -0.24
CA LYS A 113 -7.60 -11.65 0.66
C LYS A 113 -7.18 -12.73 1.65
N ILE A 114 -8.13 -13.41 2.30
CA ILE A 114 -7.88 -14.48 3.28
C ILE A 114 -7.21 -15.69 2.62
N CYS A 115 -7.74 -16.17 1.49
CA CYS A 115 -7.14 -17.29 0.75
C CYS A 115 -5.71 -16.95 0.31
N PHE A 116 -5.48 -15.73 -0.20
CA PHE A 116 -4.15 -15.25 -0.54
C PHE A 116 -3.21 -15.24 0.67
N THR A 117 -3.66 -14.74 1.83
CA THR A 117 -2.85 -14.74 3.06
C THR A 117 -2.54 -16.16 3.57
N LEU A 118 -3.48 -17.10 3.48
CA LEU A 118 -3.24 -18.49 3.85
C LEU A 118 -2.29 -19.18 2.87
N THR A 119 -2.40 -18.91 1.56
CA THR A 119 -1.44 -19.43 0.57
C THR A 119 -0.04 -18.87 0.78
N ILE A 120 0.12 -17.59 1.13
CA ILE A 120 1.41 -17.01 1.50
C ILE A 120 1.93 -17.62 2.79
N SER A 121 1.10 -17.77 3.82
CA SER A 121 1.52 -18.38 5.09
C SER A 121 1.94 -19.83 4.91
N HIS A 122 1.21 -20.63 4.13
CA HIS A 122 1.59 -21.98 3.76
C HIS A 122 2.84 -22.00 2.88
N ALA A 123 2.94 -21.14 1.87
CA ALA A 123 4.14 -21.04 1.04
C ALA A 123 5.36 -20.65 1.89
N CYS A 124 5.25 -19.66 2.77
CA CYS A 124 6.32 -19.30 3.70
C CYS A 124 6.66 -20.43 4.68
N LYS A 125 5.67 -21.20 5.18
CA LYS A 125 5.93 -22.39 6.03
C LYS A 125 6.64 -23.51 5.27
N LEU A 126 6.30 -23.70 3.98
CA LEU A 126 6.96 -24.68 3.11
C LEU A 126 8.36 -24.23 2.68
N TYR A 127 8.55 -22.94 2.39
CA TYR A 127 9.83 -22.35 1.97
C TYR A 127 10.82 -22.13 3.14
N ASN A 128 10.38 -22.14 4.40
CA ASN A 128 11.26 -22.07 5.57
C ASN A 128 11.83 -23.43 6.01
N ARG A 129 11.60 -24.52 5.25
CA ARG A 129 12.43 -25.73 5.33
C ARG A 129 13.48 -25.68 4.22
N GLU A 130 14.62 -25.08 4.56
CA GLU A 130 15.92 -25.25 3.93
C GLU A 130 15.95 -25.13 2.38
N THR A 131 16.23 -23.93 1.85
CA THR A 131 17.42 -23.66 1.00
C THR A 131 17.36 -22.30 0.29
N THR A 132 18.55 -21.70 0.21
CA THR A 132 19.01 -20.44 -0.41
C THR A 132 18.24 -19.88 -1.63
N THR A 133 17.62 -18.72 -1.39
CA THR A 133 17.23 -17.53 -2.20
C THR A 133 17.46 -17.38 -3.72
N LYS A 134 18.06 -18.32 -4.48
CA LYS A 134 18.43 -18.05 -5.89
C LYS A 134 17.51 -18.64 -6.98
N ASP A 135 16.63 -19.59 -6.67
CA ASP A 135 15.93 -20.35 -7.73
C ASP A 135 14.45 -19.99 -7.96
N CYS A 136 13.89 -19.02 -7.23
CA CYS A 136 12.44 -18.80 -7.20
C CYS A 136 11.85 -18.08 -8.44
N PHE A 137 12.68 -17.58 -9.37
CA PHE A 137 12.17 -16.77 -10.50
C PHE A 137 11.61 -17.58 -11.68
N SER A 138 11.86 -18.90 -11.75
CA SER A 138 11.56 -19.69 -12.96
C SER A 138 10.21 -20.44 -12.95
N ALA A 139 9.52 -20.55 -11.80
CA ALA A 139 8.38 -21.48 -11.69
C ALA A 139 6.99 -20.89 -12.04
N ASN A 140 6.86 -19.59 -12.31
CA ASN A 140 5.55 -18.94 -12.54
C ASN A 140 5.06 -18.99 -14.01
N LYS A 141 5.20 -20.13 -14.69
CA LYS A 141 4.65 -20.31 -16.06
C LYS A 141 3.56 -21.39 -16.20
N CYS A 142 3.21 -22.13 -15.15
CA CYS A 142 2.37 -23.33 -15.33
C CYS A 142 0.92 -23.31 -14.80
N LEU A 143 0.37 -22.20 -14.29
CA LEU A 143 -1.02 -22.20 -13.77
C LEU A 143 -1.97 -21.28 -14.53
N ARG A 144 -2.08 -21.52 -15.85
CA ARG A 144 -3.26 -21.17 -16.64
C ARG A 144 -3.58 -22.29 -17.62
N LYS A 145 -4.49 -23.18 -17.24
CA LYS A 145 -5.47 -23.82 -18.10
C LYS A 145 -6.76 -23.98 -17.31
#